data_AF-A0A5A7R5Y4-F1
#
_entry.id   AF-A0A5A7R5Y4-F1
#
_cell.length_a   1.000
_cell.length_b   1.000
_cell.length_c   1.000
_cell.angle_alpha   90.00
_cell.angle_beta   90.00
_cell.angle_gamma   90.00
#
_symmetry.space_group_name_H-M   'P 1'
#
loop_
_entity.id
_entity.type
_entity.pdbx_description
1 polymer ?
#
loop_
_entity_poly.entity_id
_entity_poly.type
_entity_poly.pdbx_seq_one_letter_code
_entity_poly.pdbx_strand_id
1 'polypeptide(L)'
;MELFVDVVTTTDENFCALCTNEKDVGKYGNPLHHKASSFHRVIPNFICQCSDFTAGNDGKSIYDAKFTDENIMRKHTGTCRWRRTKWLDNKHVVFGQVVEEYDILKAVENVGSGSYRTSRRV
;
A
#
# COMPACT_ATOMS: atom_id res chain seq x y z
N MET A 1 10.15 -3.83 -5.01
CA MET A 1 9.65 -4.21 -3.67
C MET A 1 9.78 -5.71 -3.55
N GLU A 2 10.16 -6.22 -2.38
CA GLU A 2 10.18 -7.65 -2.07
C GLU A 2 8.94 -7.97 -1.24
N LEU A 3 8.21 -9.02 -1.62
CA LEU A 3 6.98 -9.47 -0.95
C LEU A 3 7.25 -10.69 -0.07
N PHE A 4 6.45 -10.82 0.97
CA PHE A 4 6.56 -11.82 2.01
C PHE A 4 5.67 -13.03 1.72
N VAL A 5 5.86 -13.61 0.53
CA VAL A 5 5.00 -14.67 -0.05
C VAL A 5 5.01 -15.95 0.77
N ASP A 6 6.03 -16.13 1.60
CA ASP A 6 6.19 -17.22 2.56
C ASP A 6 5.25 -17.11 3.77
N VAL A 7 4.70 -15.91 4.02
CA VAL A 7 4.04 -15.54 5.27
C VAL A 7 2.62 -15.01 5.05
N VAL A 8 2.35 -14.31 3.95
CA VAL A 8 1.05 -13.65 3.66
C VAL A 8 0.60 -13.85 2.21
N THR A 9 0.28 -15.10 1.86
CA THR A 9 -0.03 -15.52 0.49
C THR A 9 -1.21 -14.79 -0.14
N THR A 10 -2.30 -14.57 0.59
CA THR A 10 -3.52 -13.93 0.06
C THR A 10 -3.31 -12.42 -0.09
N THR A 11 -2.59 -11.82 0.85
CA THR A 11 -2.25 -10.39 0.81
C THR A 11 -1.33 -10.07 -0.37
N ASP A 12 -0.34 -10.93 -0.61
CA ASP A 12 0.61 -10.78 -1.71
C ASP A 12 -0.04 -11.06 -3.07
N GLU A 13 -0.89 -12.08 -3.17
CA GLU A 13 -1.65 -12.35 -4.39
C GLU A 13 -2.52 -11.14 -4.76
N ASN A 14 -3.18 -10.53 -3.78
CA ASN A 14 -3.94 -9.30 -3.99
C ASN A 14 -3.06 -8.16 -4.50
N PHE A 15 -1.93 -7.89 -3.86
CA PHE A 15 -1.04 -6.79 -4.29
C PHE A 15 -0.46 -7.03 -5.69
N CYS A 16 0.03 -8.24 -5.96
CA CYS A 16 0.54 -8.63 -7.28
C CYS A 16 -0.50 -8.45 -8.37
N ALA A 17 -1.70 -8.98 -8.17
CA ALA A 17 -2.78 -8.88 -9.16
C ALA A 17 -3.20 -7.42 -9.43
N LEU A 18 -3.22 -6.57 -8.40
CA LEU A 18 -3.46 -5.13 -8.55
C LEU A 18 -2.29 -4.39 -9.22
N CYS A 19 -1.08 -4.92 -9.20
CA CYS A 19 0.07 -4.37 -9.92
C CYS A 19 0.09 -4.79 -11.40
N THR A 20 -0.37 -5.99 -11.72
CA THR A 20 -0.26 -6.57 -13.07
C THR A 20 -1.53 -6.45 -13.90
N ASN A 21 -2.65 -6.08 -13.28
CA ASN A 21 -3.97 -6.04 -13.91
C ASN A 21 -4.42 -7.41 -14.46
N GLU A 22 -3.86 -8.51 -13.94
CA GLU A 22 -4.13 -9.86 -14.44
C GLU A 22 -5.56 -10.32 -14.15
N LYS A 23 -6.19 -9.75 -13.13
CA LYS A 23 -7.49 -10.18 -12.62
C LYS A 23 -8.66 -9.28 -13.00
N ASP A 24 -8.51 -8.33 -13.94
CA ASP A 24 -9.63 -7.46 -14.26
C ASP A 24 -9.83 -7.10 -15.74
N VAL A 25 -10.89 -7.71 -16.30
CA VAL A 25 -11.94 -6.97 -16.99
C VAL A 25 -13.31 -7.51 -16.52
N GLY A 26 -13.85 -6.96 -15.43
CA GLY A 26 -15.30 -6.70 -15.32
C GLY A 26 -16.13 -7.55 -14.37
N LYS A 27 -16.09 -7.21 -13.08
CA LYS A 27 -17.31 -7.23 -12.22
C LYS A 27 -17.84 -5.84 -11.86
N TYR A 28 -16.99 -4.79 -11.93
CA TYR A 28 -17.32 -3.44 -11.43
C TYR A 28 -17.04 -2.27 -12.38
N GLY A 29 -16.76 -2.51 -13.66
CA GLY A 29 -16.66 -1.47 -14.69
C GLY A 29 -15.42 -0.56 -14.64
N ASN A 30 -14.68 -0.54 -13.52
CA ASN A 30 -13.39 0.15 -13.39
C ASN A 30 -12.26 -0.88 -13.28
N PRO A 31 -11.10 -0.66 -13.92
CA PRO A 31 -9.95 -1.55 -13.82
C PRO A 31 -9.38 -1.56 -12.40
N LEU A 32 -9.31 -2.73 -11.77
CA LEU A 32 -8.59 -3.01 -10.53
C LEU A 32 -7.08 -3.01 -10.78
N HIS A 33 -6.53 -1.81 -10.99
CA HIS A 33 -5.12 -1.62 -11.27
C HIS A 33 -4.57 -0.41 -10.53
N HIS A 34 -3.35 -0.54 -9.99
CA HIS A 34 -2.65 0.57 -9.35
C HIS A 34 -2.16 1.64 -10.33
N LYS A 35 -2.21 1.38 -11.65
CA LYS A 35 -1.82 2.38 -12.65
C LYS A 35 -2.78 3.56 -12.61
N ALA A 36 -2.21 4.76 -12.44
CA ALA A 36 -2.92 6.03 -12.25
C ALA A 36 -3.59 6.24 -10.88
N SER A 37 -3.45 5.29 -9.94
CA SER A 37 -3.72 5.57 -8.52
C SER A 37 -2.74 6.63 -8.01
N SER A 38 -3.22 7.49 -7.11
CA SER A 38 -2.40 8.52 -6.48
C SER A 38 -2.24 8.33 -4.99
N PHE A 39 -1.14 8.85 -4.44
CA PHE A 39 -0.92 8.97 -3.00
C PHE A 39 -1.78 10.11 -2.46
N HIS A 40 -2.94 9.75 -1.87
CA HIS A 40 -3.85 10.72 -1.26
C HIS A 40 -3.40 11.15 0.14
N ARG A 41 -2.55 10.35 0.81
CA ARG A 41 -2.05 10.64 2.14
C ARG A 41 -0.57 10.35 2.29
N VAL A 42 0.22 11.40 2.50
CA VAL A 42 1.67 11.30 2.73
C VAL A 42 2.05 12.14 3.92
N ILE A 43 2.66 11.48 4.92
CA ILE A 43 3.13 12.08 6.16
C ILE A 43 4.64 11.83 6.24
N PRO A 44 5.46 12.89 6.13
CA PRO A 44 6.91 12.78 6.24
C PRO A 44 7.32 12.11 7.56
N ASN A 45 8.30 11.22 7.48
CA ASN A 45 8.83 10.37 8.54
C ASN A 45 7.81 9.42 9.19
N PHE A 46 6.64 9.21 8.57
CA PHE A 46 5.66 8.24 9.03
C PHE A 46 5.12 7.28 7.95
N ILE A 47 4.37 7.76 6.95
CA ILE A 47 3.65 6.86 6.02
C ILE A 47 3.37 7.53 4.66
N CYS A 48 3.47 6.74 3.60
CA CYS A 48 2.92 7.05 2.27
C CYS A 48 1.80 6.06 1.98
N GLN A 49 0.56 6.54 1.86
CA GLN A 49 -0.62 5.71 1.64
C GLN A 49 -1.20 5.99 0.25
N CYS A 50 -1.35 4.90 -0.51
CA CYS A 50 -1.98 4.86 -1.82
C CYS A 50 -3.15 3.87 -1.73
N SER A 51 -4.38 4.32 -2.03
CA SER A 51 -5.56 3.44 -2.01
C SER A 51 -6.76 4.04 -2.76
N ASP A 52 -6.52 4.61 -3.93
CA ASP A 52 -7.58 5.28 -4.70
C ASP A 52 -7.59 4.81 -6.16
N PHE A 53 -8.35 3.75 -6.44
CA PHE A 53 -8.71 3.30 -7.79
C PHE A 53 -10.25 3.19 -7.98
N THR A 54 -11.02 3.44 -6.93
CA THR A 54 -12.48 3.52 -6.94
C THR A 54 -12.89 4.89 -6.41
N ALA A 55 -13.89 5.55 -7.01
CA ALA A 55 -14.26 6.95 -6.77
C ALA A 55 -14.82 7.29 -5.36
N GLY A 56 -14.39 6.58 -4.31
CA GLY A 56 -14.90 6.71 -2.95
C GLY A 56 -13.90 6.34 -1.85
N ASN A 57 -12.59 6.32 -2.09
CA ASN A 57 -11.55 5.90 -1.12
C ASN A 57 -11.65 4.45 -0.59
N ASP A 58 -12.67 3.69 -1.00
CA ASP A 58 -12.84 2.28 -0.67
C ASP A 58 -12.16 1.41 -1.74
N GLY A 59 -10.83 1.37 -1.66
CA GLY A 59 -10.03 0.44 -2.46
C GLY A 59 -10.58 -0.99 -2.33
N LYS A 60 -10.81 -1.66 -3.46
CA LYS A 60 -11.35 -3.03 -3.51
C LYS A 60 -10.22 -4.04 -3.65
N SER A 61 -10.32 -5.16 -2.94
CA SER A 61 -9.42 -6.29 -3.19
C SER A 61 -9.84 -7.07 -4.44
N ILE A 62 -8.96 -7.94 -4.94
CA ILE A 62 -9.33 -8.92 -5.98
C ILE A 62 -10.38 -9.93 -5.50
N TYR A 63 -10.65 -9.96 -4.20
CA TYR A 63 -11.66 -10.80 -3.56
C TYR A 63 -12.98 -10.05 -3.33
N ASP A 64 -13.22 -8.97 -4.09
CA ASP A 64 -14.45 -8.16 -4.11
C ASP A 64 -14.57 -7.19 -2.90
N ALA A 65 -14.43 -7.72 -1.68
CA ALA A 65 -14.62 -6.98 -0.43
C ALA A 65 -13.34 -6.94 0.44
N LYS A 66 -13.51 -6.80 1.76
CA LYS A 66 -12.42 -6.95 2.74
C LYS A 66 -12.05 -8.44 2.87
N PHE A 67 -10.77 -8.74 2.96
CA PHE A 67 -10.27 -10.09 3.27
C PHE A 67 -9.69 -10.12 4.70
N THR A 68 -9.51 -11.33 5.24
CA THR A 68 -9.04 -11.53 6.62
C THR A 68 -7.56 -11.18 6.75
N ASP A 69 -7.19 -10.54 7.87
CA ASP A 69 -5.80 -10.21 8.17
C ASP A 69 -4.97 -11.50 8.32
N GLU A 70 -3.95 -11.65 7.45
CA GLU A 70 -3.00 -12.75 7.51
C GLU A 70 -1.78 -12.40 8.37
N ASN A 71 -1.33 -13.38 9.17
CA ASN A 71 0.00 -13.43 9.78
C ASN A 71 0.55 -12.10 10.35
N ILE A 72 -0.11 -11.63 11.42
CA ILE A 72 0.24 -10.39 12.13
C ILE A 72 1.52 -10.47 12.97
N MET A 73 2.30 -11.57 12.86
CA MET A 73 3.53 -11.76 13.63
C MET A 73 4.65 -10.82 13.19
N ARG A 74 4.66 -10.39 11.92
CA ARG A 74 5.65 -9.41 11.43
C ARG A 74 5.30 -8.03 11.97
N LYS A 75 6.28 -7.43 12.65
CA LYS A 75 6.17 -6.10 13.26
C LYS A 75 6.59 -5.03 12.27
N HIS A 76 6.08 -3.81 12.45
CA HIS A 76 6.46 -2.60 11.73
C HIS A 76 7.85 -2.14 12.19
N THR A 77 8.83 -2.99 11.93
CA THR A 77 10.24 -2.79 12.18
C THR A 77 10.77 -1.91 11.07
N GLY A 78 10.44 -0.62 11.14
CA GLY A 78 10.69 0.38 10.09
C GLY A 78 11.91 0.10 9.23
N THR A 79 11.68 -0.54 8.09
CA THR A 79 12.65 -0.57 7.00
C THR A 79 12.51 0.78 6.32
N CYS A 80 13.63 1.49 6.19
CA CYS A 80 13.81 2.81 5.57
C CYS A 80 13.62 4.06 6.46
N ARG A 81 14.40 4.30 7.52
CA ARG A 81 14.45 5.62 8.23
C ARG A 81 13.12 6.11 8.88
N TRP A 82 11.97 5.51 8.56
CA TRP A 82 10.68 5.73 9.16
C TRP A 82 10.72 5.33 10.64
N ARG A 83 10.11 6.13 11.51
CA ARG A 83 10.04 5.81 12.94
C ARG A 83 9.42 4.41 13.11
N ARG A 84 9.93 3.63 14.06
CA ARG A 84 9.28 2.35 14.43
C ARG A 84 7.84 2.62 14.85
N THR A 85 6.88 2.14 14.07
CA THR A 85 5.45 2.33 14.27
C THR A 85 4.86 1.18 15.07
N LYS A 86 5.41 0.93 16.27
CA LYS A 86 4.98 -0.20 17.14
C LYS A 86 3.48 -0.22 17.43
N TRP A 87 2.81 0.94 17.39
CA TRP A 87 1.37 1.05 17.64
C TRP A 87 0.51 0.52 16.48
N LEU A 88 1.10 0.21 15.33
CA LEU A 88 0.48 -0.46 14.19
C LEU A 88 0.67 -1.98 14.23
N ASP A 89 1.59 -2.48 15.06
CA ASP A 89 1.78 -3.92 15.25
C ASP A 89 0.46 -4.56 15.68
N ASN A 90 0.15 -5.74 15.11
CA ASN A 90 -1.10 -6.45 15.31
C ASN A 90 -2.38 -5.73 14.81
N LYS A 91 -2.26 -4.57 14.15
CA LYS A 91 -3.38 -3.81 13.57
C LYS A 91 -3.31 -3.70 12.04
N HIS A 92 -2.12 -3.88 11.49
CA HIS A 92 -1.87 -3.85 10.06
C HIS A 92 -0.97 -5.03 9.70
N VAL A 93 -1.30 -5.70 8.60
CA VAL A 93 -0.50 -6.80 8.04
C VAL A 93 0.71 -6.22 7.30
N VAL A 94 1.90 -6.66 7.68
CA VAL A 94 3.14 -6.33 6.97
C VAL A 94 3.42 -7.40 5.91
N PHE A 95 3.34 -7.02 4.64
CA PHE A 95 3.41 -7.96 3.51
C PHE A 95 4.62 -7.80 2.60
N GLY A 96 5.48 -6.82 2.85
CA GLY A 96 6.72 -6.69 2.10
C GLY A 96 7.57 -5.52 2.52
N GLN A 97 8.66 -5.32 1.79
CA GLN A 97 9.61 -4.23 2.02
C GLN A 97 10.15 -3.66 0.71
N VAL A 98 10.45 -2.36 0.71
CA VAL A 98 11.15 -1.73 -0.41
C VAL A 98 12.63 -2.13 -0.30
N VAL A 99 13.19 -2.66 -1.38
CA VAL A 99 14.58 -3.14 -1.46
C VAL A 99 15.48 -2.27 -2.36
N GLU A 100 14.88 -1.56 -3.31
CA GLU A 100 15.55 -0.74 -4.32
C GLU A 100 14.77 0.56 -4.57
N GLU A 101 15.39 1.51 -5.29
CA GLU A 101 14.77 2.77 -5.73
C GLU A 101 14.23 3.68 -4.62
N TYR A 102 14.90 3.68 -3.46
CA TYR A 102 14.53 4.48 -2.29
C TYR A 102 14.41 5.99 -2.54
N ASP A 103 15.11 6.52 -3.53
CA ASP A 103 15.07 7.95 -3.84
C ASP A 103 13.72 8.37 -4.41
N ILE A 104 13.00 7.46 -5.07
CA ILE A 104 11.60 7.68 -5.49
C ILE A 104 10.72 7.83 -4.26
N LEU A 105 10.86 6.94 -3.27
CA LEU A 105 10.09 6.99 -2.04
C LEU A 105 10.33 8.30 -1.26
N LYS A 106 11.58 8.78 -1.20
CA LYS A 106 11.90 10.10 -0.61
C LYS A 106 11.28 11.25 -1.39
N ALA A 107 11.24 11.16 -2.72
CA ALA A 107 10.61 12.18 -3.54
C ALA A 107 9.10 12.25 -3.29
N VAL A 108 8.43 11.10 -3.11
CA VAL A 108 7.03 11.04 -2.67
C VAL A 108 6.87 11.62 -1.27
N GLU A 109 7.75 11.25 -0.33
CA GLU A 109 7.71 11.80 1.02
C GLU A 109 7.79 13.33 1.07
N ASN A 110 8.66 13.92 0.26
CA ASN A 110 8.87 15.37 0.18
C ASN A 110 7.65 16.14 -0.33
N VAL A 111 6.68 15.49 -0.97
CA VAL A 111 5.40 16.14 -1.32
C VAL A 111 4.38 16.08 -0.19
N GLY A 112 4.62 15.27 0.84
CA GLY A 112 3.77 15.14 2.00
C GLY A 112 3.82 16.34 2.92
N SER A 113 2.85 16.42 3.82
CA SER A 113 2.77 17.50 4.80
C SER A 113 2.24 17.00 6.14
N GLY A 114 2.44 17.79 7.20
CA GLY A 114 1.87 17.49 8.53
C GLY A 114 0.34 17.49 8.57
N SER A 115 -0.33 18.05 7.56
CA SER A 115 -1.80 18.05 7.43
C SER A 115 -2.34 16.82 6.67
N TYR A 116 -1.51 15.79 6.50
CA TYR A 116 -1.82 14.52 5.83
C TYR A 116 -1.98 14.62 4.32
N ARG A 117 -2.13 15.83 3.76
CA ARG A 117 -2.33 16.07 2.32
C ARG A 117 -1.01 16.16 1.58
N THR A 118 -1.03 15.73 0.33
CA THR A 118 0.05 15.96 -0.63
C THR A 118 -0.05 17.36 -1.23
N SER A 119 1.10 18.00 -1.45
CA SER A 119 1.19 19.32 -2.09
C SER A 119 0.87 19.29 -3.59
N ARG A 120 1.00 18.11 -4.21
CA ARG A 120 0.67 17.83 -5.61
C ARG A 120 0.26 16.36 -5.76
N ARG A 121 -0.43 16.04 -6.85
CA ARG A 121 -0.72 14.65 -7.21
C ARG A 121 0.60 13.90 -7.46
N VAL A 122 0.71 12.73 -6.85
CA VAL A 122 1.83 11.79 -6.96
C VAL A 122 1.27 10.41 -7.20
#